data_AF-A0A6L5BAU6-F1
#
_entry.id   AF-A0A6L5BAU6-F1
#
_cell.length_a   1.000
_cell.length_b   1.000
_cell.length_c   1.000
_cell.angle_alpha   90.00
_cell.angle_beta   90.00
_cell.angle_gamma   90.00
#
_symmetry.space_group_name_H-M   'P 1'
#
loop_
_entity.id
_entity.type
_entity.pdbx_description
1 polymer ?
#
loop_
_entity_poly.entity_id
_entity_poly.type
_entity_poly.pdbx_seq_one_letter_code
_entity_poly.pdbx_strand_id
1 'polypeptide(L)'
;MAAMREMILSIADIEEIYRKCKPGAKELIYLRGRPSKQWEIREFQGGKDLKSRVSGEALKLSFGINVFRKLMAKDEWLSFISVSGDEWLKSFAFFFADQYGFDQANR
;
A
#
# COMPACT_ATOMS: atom_id res chain seq x y z
N MET A 1 0.11 -0.15 -13.89
CA MET A 1 0.35 1.26 -13.55
C MET A 1 -0.94 2.04 -13.26
N ALA A 2 -2.14 1.49 -13.49
CA ALA A 2 -3.39 2.27 -13.44
C ALA A 2 -4.02 2.35 -12.05
N ALA A 3 -3.79 1.36 -11.18
CA ALA A 3 -4.57 1.19 -9.97
C ALA A 3 -3.99 2.03 -8.82
N MET A 4 -2.65 2.11 -8.70
CA MET A 4 -2.03 3.05 -7.76
C MET A 4 -2.29 4.52 -8.14
N ARG A 5 -2.45 4.81 -9.43
CA ARG A 5 -2.78 6.15 -9.95
C ARG A 5 -4.20 6.61 -9.57
N GLU A 6 -5.11 5.67 -9.32
CA GLU A 6 -6.48 5.95 -8.85
C GLU A 6 -6.55 6.18 -7.33
N MET A 7 -5.53 5.74 -6.57
CA MET A 7 -5.50 5.80 -5.10
C MET A 7 -4.51 6.85 -4.56
N ILE A 8 -3.43 7.15 -5.30
CA ILE A 8 -2.49 8.25 -5.06
C ILE A 8 -2.76 9.27 -6.15
N LEU A 9 -3.46 10.34 -5.77
CA LEU A 9 -4.27 11.15 -6.69
C LEU A 9 -3.45 12.20 -7.45
N SER A 10 -2.19 12.42 -7.07
CA SER A 10 -1.38 13.47 -7.69
C SER A 10 0.13 13.25 -7.51
N ILE A 11 0.93 13.97 -8.31
CA ILE A 11 2.38 14.10 -8.11
C ILE A 11 2.67 14.68 -6.70
N ALA A 12 1.80 15.54 -6.18
CA ALA A 12 1.96 16.10 -4.83
C ALA A 12 1.80 15.04 -3.74
N ASP A 13 0.88 14.09 -3.91
CA ASP A 13 0.69 12.97 -2.97
C ASP A 13 1.94 12.07 -2.96
N ILE A 14 2.52 11.82 -4.13
CA ILE A 14 3.76 11.04 -4.26
C ILE A 14 4.90 11.71 -3.50
N GLU A 15 5.08 13.02 -3.67
CA GLU A 15 6.09 13.79 -2.94
C GLU A 15 5.83 13.80 -1.44
N GLU A 16 4.57 13.89 -1.02
CA GLU A 16 4.20 13.84 0.38
C GLU A 16 4.49 12.46 1.01
N ILE A 17 4.15 11.38 0.31
CA ILE A 17 4.46 10.00 0.69
C ILE A 17 5.98 9.83 0.80
N TYR A 18 6.73 10.28 -0.21
CA TYR A 18 8.19 10.24 -0.20
C TYR A 18 8.72 10.98 1.03
N ARG A 19 8.26 12.20 1.30
CA ARG A 19 8.67 12.99 2.47
C ARG A 19 8.38 12.29 3.80
N LYS A 20 7.19 11.70 3.95
CA LYS A 20 6.73 11.02 5.19
C LYS A 20 7.47 9.71 5.44
N CYS A 21 7.92 9.00 4.41
CA CYS A 21 8.66 7.74 4.53
C CYS A 21 10.14 7.97 4.89
N LYS A 22 10.44 8.64 6.00
CA LYS A 22 11.83 9.00 6.36
C LYS A 22 12.68 7.76 6.66
N PRO A 23 13.85 7.60 6.01
CA PRO A 23 14.82 6.58 6.39
C PRO A 23 15.32 6.79 7.82
N GLY A 24 15.65 5.71 8.53
CA GLY A 24 16.22 5.78 9.88
C GLY A 24 15.19 5.91 11.02
N ALA A 25 13.89 5.89 10.72
CA ALA A 25 12.87 5.67 11.74
C ALA A 25 13.09 4.29 12.42
N LYS A 26 12.81 4.23 13.73
CA LYS A 26 12.97 3.00 14.54
C LYS A 26 12.00 1.91 14.08
N GLU A 27 10.78 2.31 13.74
CA GLU A 27 9.71 1.40 13.31
C GLU A 27 9.65 1.31 11.78
N LEU A 28 9.16 0.18 11.29
CA LEU A 28 8.91 -0.02 9.87
C LEU A 28 7.65 0.73 9.45
N ILE A 29 7.72 1.44 8.33
CA ILE A 29 6.61 2.24 7.83
C ILE A 29 5.90 1.45 6.72
N TYR A 30 4.58 1.55 6.65
CA TYR A 30 3.79 1.03 5.55
C TYR A 30 2.76 2.02 5.03
N LEU A 31 2.42 1.89 3.75
CA LEU A 31 1.32 2.60 3.13
C LEU A 31 0.03 1.80 3.31
N ARG A 32 -1.06 2.48 3.66
CA ARG A 32 -2.40 1.89 3.70
C ARG A 32 -3.34 2.70 2.83
N GLY A 33 -4.03 2.00 1.94
CA GLY A 33 -5.11 2.55 1.12
C GLY A 33 -6.45 2.33 1.80
N ARG A 34 -7.40 3.24 1.55
CA ARG A 34 -8.79 3.14 1.99
C ARG A 34 -9.73 3.07 0.78
N PRO A 35 -10.88 2.39 0.89
CA PRO A 35 -11.89 2.37 -0.17
C PRO A 35 -12.34 3.77 -0.62
N SER A 36 -12.25 4.78 0.26
CA SER A 36 -12.55 6.19 -0.01
C SER A 36 -11.52 6.90 -0.91
N LYS A 37 -10.63 6.18 -1.60
CA LYS A 37 -9.50 6.72 -2.38
C LYS A 37 -8.56 7.60 -1.54
N GLN A 38 -8.52 7.38 -0.24
CA GLN A 38 -7.59 8.05 0.67
C GLN A 38 -6.44 7.10 1.00
N TRP A 39 -5.28 7.68 1.29
CA TRP A 39 -4.11 6.93 1.73
C TRP A 39 -3.58 7.46 3.06
N GLU A 40 -2.93 6.59 3.84
CA GLU A 40 -2.27 6.96 5.08
C GLU A 40 -0.91 6.24 5.21
N ILE A 41 0.06 6.95 5.79
CA ILE A 41 1.34 6.40 6.20
C ILE A 41 1.21 5.98 7.67
N ARG A 42 1.57 4.73 7.98
CA ARG A 42 1.49 4.17 9.32
C ARG A 42 2.83 3.56 9.73
N GLU A 43 3.16 3.73 10.99
CA GLU A 43 4.24 2.98 11.63
C GLU A 43 3.71 1.63 12.07
N PHE A 44 4.53 0.60 11.91
CA PHE A 44 4.18 -0.75 12.29
C PHE A 44 4.25 -0.93 13.79
N GLN A 45 3.10 -1.23 14.40
CA GLN A 45 2.95 -1.48 15.82
C GLN A 45 2.88 -2.98 16.15
N GLY A 46 3.44 -3.84 15.28
CA GLY A 46 3.48 -5.27 15.51
C GLY A 46 2.10 -5.92 15.50
N GLY A 47 1.79 -6.68 16.55
CA GLY A 47 0.59 -7.52 16.66
C GLY A 47 -0.74 -6.79 16.44
N LYS A 48 -0.82 -5.47 16.73
CA LYS A 48 -2.04 -4.67 16.48
C LYS A 48 -2.35 -4.56 14.99
N ASP A 49 -1.34 -4.29 14.16
CA ASP A 49 -1.51 -4.21 12.70
C ASP A 49 -1.60 -5.59 12.04
N LEU A 50 -1.30 -6.67 12.74
CA LEU A 50 -1.55 -8.04 12.26
C LEU A 50 -3.00 -8.46 12.51
N LYS A 51 -3.61 -8.02 13.61
CA LYS A 51 -5.03 -8.30 13.91
C LYS A 51 -5.99 -7.55 12.99
N SER A 52 -5.63 -6.35 12.53
CA SER A 52 -6.43 -5.60 11.54
C SER A 52 -6.51 -6.28 10.17
N ARG A 53 -5.69 -7.31 9.89
CA ARG A 53 -5.74 -8.10 8.64
C ARG A 53 -6.97 -9.01 8.53
N VAL A 54 -7.68 -9.25 9.63
CA VAL A 54 -8.79 -10.22 9.70
C VAL A 54 -10.16 -9.56 9.43
N SER A 55 -10.28 -8.24 9.57
CA SER A 55 -11.45 -7.48 9.09
C SER A 55 -11.06 -6.78 7.79
N GLY A 56 -11.66 -7.15 6.66
CA GLY A 56 -11.25 -6.83 5.26
C GLY A 56 -10.97 -5.37 4.85
N GLU A 57 -10.87 -4.41 5.75
CA GLU A 57 -10.71 -2.98 5.44
C GLU A 57 -9.25 -2.47 5.41
N ALA A 58 -8.25 -3.34 5.54
CA ALA A 58 -6.85 -2.91 5.61
C ALA A 58 -5.84 -3.96 5.13
N LEU A 59 -5.78 -4.22 3.83
CA LEU A 59 -4.59 -4.87 3.28
C LEU A 59 -3.44 -3.83 3.27
N LYS A 60 -2.22 -4.24 3.60
CA LYS A 60 -1.04 -3.34 3.63
C LYS A 60 -0.40 -3.28 2.23
N LEU A 61 -0.19 -2.08 1.69
CA LEU A 61 0.30 -1.88 0.31
C LEU A 61 1.78 -2.20 0.14
N SER A 62 2.60 -1.97 1.16
CA SER A 62 4.04 -2.26 1.15
C SER A 62 4.60 -2.06 2.56
N PHE A 63 5.35 -3.02 3.07
CA PHE A 63 5.89 -2.98 4.42
C PHE A 63 7.37 -2.58 4.42
N GLY A 64 7.79 -1.71 5.34
CA GLY A 64 9.17 -1.26 5.44
C GLY A 64 9.59 -0.33 4.28
N ILE A 65 8.66 0.43 3.71
CA ILE A 65 8.94 1.32 2.56
C ILE A 65 10.01 2.38 2.85
N ASN A 66 10.15 2.75 4.12
CA ASN A 66 11.21 3.65 4.60
C ASN A 66 12.61 3.02 4.57
N VAL A 67 12.72 1.69 4.65
CA VAL A 67 14.00 0.98 4.51
C VAL A 67 14.45 1.02 3.05
N PHE A 68 13.58 0.66 2.12
CA PHE A 68 13.89 0.68 0.68
C PHE A 68 14.23 2.08 0.18
N ARG A 69 13.64 3.14 0.76
CA ARG A 69 14.00 4.52 0.41
C ARG A 69 15.47 4.86 0.67
N LYS A 70 16.11 4.19 1.64
CA LYS A 70 17.55 4.35 1.89
C LYS A 70 18.42 3.63 0.85
N LEU A 71 17.87 2.59 0.22
CA LEU A 71 18.64 1.61 -0.54
C LEU A 71 18.52 1.80 -2.07
N MET A 72 17.66 2.70 -2.53
CA MET A 72 17.31 2.86 -3.94
C MET A 72 17.28 4.32 -4.35
N ALA A 73 17.49 4.60 -5.64
CA ALA A 73 17.26 5.94 -6.17
C ALA A 73 15.76 6.30 -6.03
N LYS A 74 15.46 7.61 -5.97
CA LYS A 74 14.07 8.08 -5.80
C LYS A 74 13.14 7.48 -6.86
N ASP A 75 13.54 7.49 -8.12
CA ASP A 75 12.70 7.03 -9.23
C ASP A 75 12.48 5.51 -9.21
N GLU A 76 13.50 4.74 -8.78
CA GLU A 76 13.38 3.29 -8.57
C GLU A 76 12.44 2.99 -7.39
N TRP A 77 12.56 3.74 -6.30
CA TRP A 77 11.67 3.62 -5.15
C TRP A 77 10.22 3.95 -5.52
N LEU A 78 10.01 5.01 -6.30
CA LEU A 78 8.69 5.38 -6.81
C LEU A 78 8.11 4.29 -7.73
N SER A 79 8.94 3.67 -8.55
CA SER A 79 8.55 2.53 -9.39
C SER A 79 8.18 1.31 -8.55
N PHE A 80 8.97 0.99 -7.53
CA PHE A 80 8.68 -0.10 -6.58
C PHE A 80 7.34 0.08 -5.87
N ILE A 81 7.08 1.30 -5.37
CA ILE A 81 5.82 1.66 -4.75
C ILE A 81 4.67 1.52 -5.77
N SER A 82 4.84 2.02 -6.99
CA SER A 82 3.87 1.92 -8.10
C SER A 82 3.43 0.48 -8.40
N VAL A 83 4.40 -0.41 -8.58
CA VAL A 83 4.15 -1.83 -8.89
C VAL A 83 3.51 -2.54 -7.70
N SER A 84 4.02 -2.31 -6.50
CA SER A 84 3.47 -2.91 -5.27
C SER A 84 2.03 -2.44 -5.02
N GLY A 85 1.72 -1.19 -5.42
CA GLY A 85 0.39 -0.61 -5.40
C GLY A 85 -0.63 -1.37 -6.25
N ASP A 86 -0.26 -1.67 -7.49
CA ASP A 86 -1.13 -2.42 -8.40
C ASP A 86 -1.35 -3.87 -7.93
N GLU A 87 -0.31 -4.52 -7.42
CA GLU A 87 -0.40 -5.91 -6.97
C GLU A 87 -1.28 -6.05 -5.72
N TRP A 88 -1.21 -5.06 -4.83
CA TRP A 88 -2.09 -4.96 -3.70
C TRP A 88 -3.55 -4.78 -4.11
N LEU A 89 -3.86 -3.88 -5.05
CA LEU A 89 -5.24 -3.65 -5.52
C LEU A 89 -5.82 -4.91 -6.15
N LYS A 90 -5.02 -5.65 -6.92
CA LYS A 90 -5.42 -6.96 -7.44
C LYS A 90 -5.71 -7.96 -6.32
N SER A 91 -4.78 -8.09 -5.37
CA SER A 91 -4.94 -9.00 -4.22
C SER A 91 -6.19 -8.65 -3.39
N PHE A 92 -6.48 -7.36 -3.22
CA PHE A 92 -7.67 -6.85 -2.55
C PHE A 92 -8.94 -7.24 -3.30
N ALA A 93 -8.97 -7.02 -4.62
CA ALA A 93 -10.11 -7.40 -5.46
C ALA A 93 -10.36 -8.93 -5.40
N PHE A 94 -9.31 -9.75 -5.51
CA PHE A 94 -9.44 -11.21 -5.45
C PHE A 94 -9.85 -11.71 -4.07
N PHE A 95 -9.34 -11.13 -2.98
CA PHE A 95 -9.75 -11.50 -1.63
C PHE A 95 -11.26 -11.34 -1.45
N PHE A 96 -11.81 -10.20 -1.88
CA PHE A 96 -13.25 -9.98 -1.77
C PHE A 96 -14.07 -10.75 -2.79
N ALA A 97 -13.57 -10.95 -4.01
CA ALA A 97 -14.21 -11.82 -4.99
C ALA A 97 -14.40 -13.24 -4.44
N ASP A 98 -13.38 -13.80 -3.76
CA ASP A 98 -13.45 -15.11 -3.12
C ASP A 98 -14.44 -15.13 -1.94
N GLN A 99 -14.35 -14.13 -1.04
CA GLN A 99 -15.23 -14.03 0.14
C GLN A 99 -16.72 -13.85 -0.22
N TYR A 100 -17.03 -13.21 -1.34
CA TYR A 100 -18.40 -12.97 -1.79
C TYR A 100 -18.87 -13.91 -2.92
N GLY A 101 -18.11 -14.96 -3.22
CA GLY A 101 -18.54 -16.03 -4.13
C GLY A 101 -18.57 -15.66 -5.62
N PHE A 102 -17.71 -14.74 -6.07
CA PHE A 102 -17.51 -14.46 -7.49
C PHE A 102 -16.75 -15.63 -8.13
N ASP A 103 -17.41 -16.34 -9.05
CA ASP A 103 -16.83 -17.46 -9.80
C ASP A 103 -16.05 -16.97 -11.05
N GLN A 104 -15.49 -17.91 -11.81
CA GLN A 104 -14.74 -17.59 -13.05
C GLN A 104 -15.57 -16.87 -14.11
N ALA A 105 -16.90 -16.93 -14.08
CA ALA A 105 -17.75 -16.21 -15.03
C ALA A 105 -17.79 -14.70 -14.74
N ASN A 106 -17.39 -14.29 -13.52
CA ASN A 106 -17.41 -12.92 -13.05
C ASN A 106 -16.01 -12.31 -12.83
N ARG A 107 -14.94 -12.96 -13.32
CA ARG A 107 -13.52 -12.53 -13.16
C ARG A 107 -12.94 -11.81 -14.37
#